data_AF-A0A1E4BDP8-F1
#
_entry.id   AF-A0A1E4BDP8-F1
#
_cell.length_a   1.000
_cell.length_b   1.000
_cell.length_c   1.000
_cell.angle_alpha   90.00
_cell.angle_beta   90.00
_cell.angle_gamma   90.00
#
_symmetry.space_group_name_H-M   'P 1'
#
loop_
_entity.id
_entity.type
_entity.pdbx_description
1 polymer ?
#
loop_
_entity_poly.entity_id
_entity_poly.type
_entity_poly.pdbx_seq_one_letter_code
_entity_poly.pdbx_strand_id
1 'polypeptide(L)' 'MSAPRAARVGLAIGAVMAALGAFLALRLLAFGAAPVTGQSWLDIAFAFFFVARGALQFRRWRQATER' A
#
# COMPACT_ATOMS: atom_id res chain seq x y z
N MET A 1 0.99 24.69 10.01
CA MET A 1 -0.32 24.61 9.30
C MET A 1 -0.82 23.17 9.39
N SER A 2 -2.04 22.95 9.90
CA SER A 2 -2.64 21.61 9.98
C SER A 2 -2.77 21.05 8.56
N ALA A 3 -2.07 19.95 8.24
CA ALA A 3 -2.24 19.30 6.95
C ALA A 3 -3.76 19.10 6.68
N PRO A 4 -4.28 19.48 5.50
CA PRO A 4 -5.71 19.45 5.22
C PRO A 4 -6.27 18.06 5.57
N ARG A 5 -7.46 17.98 6.19
CA ARG A 5 -8.08 16.68 6.60
C ARG A 5 -8.03 15.64 5.47
N ALA A 6 -8.21 16.07 4.22
CA ALA A 6 -8.09 15.23 3.02
C ALA A 6 -6.70 14.60 2.84
N ALA A 7 -5.61 15.32 3.14
CA ALA A 7 -4.25 14.79 3.05
C ALA A 7 -3.97 13.70 4.10
N ARG A 8 -4.56 13.83 5.30
CA ARG A 8 -4.47 12.80 6.37
C ARG A 8 -5.23 11.54 6.01
N VAL A 9 -6.46 11.68 5.50
CA VAL A 9 -7.28 10.55 5.04
C VAL A 9 -6.59 9.83 3.89
N GLY A 10 -6.05 10.57 2.92
CA GLY A 10 -5.27 9.99 1.82
C GLY A 10 -4.05 9.22 2.31
N LEU A 11 -3.27 9.77 3.26
CA LEU A 11 -2.12 9.07 3.83
C LEU A 11 -2.52 7.80 4.59
N ALA A 12 -3.60 7.84 5.37
CA ALA A 12 -4.11 6.66 6.06
C ALA A 12 -4.51 5.55 5.09
N ILE A 13 -5.24 5.89 4.01
CA ILE A 13 -5.59 4.94 2.95
C ILE A 13 -4.33 4.38 2.29
N GLY A 14 -3.34 5.24 1.99
CA GLY A 14 -2.06 4.82 1.42
C GLY A 14 -1.30 3.85 2.32
N ALA A 15 -1.28 4.09 3.64
CA ALA A 15 -0.64 3.22 4.61
C ALA A 15 -1.35 1.86 4.70
N VAL A 16 -2.68 1.84 4.74
CA VAL A 16 -3.47 0.60 4.73
C VAL A 16 -3.21 -0.20 3.46
N MET A 17 -3.19 0.45 2.29
CA MET A 17 -2.86 -0.21 1.04
C MET A 17 -1.45 -0.81 1.08
N ALA A 18 -0.44 -0.05 1.48
CA ALA A 18 0.93 -0.57 1.58
C ALA A 18 1.02 -1.78 2.52
N ALA A 19 0.33 -1.75 3.66
CA ALA A 19 0.27 -2.87 4.60
C ALA A 19 -0.39 -4.11 3.98
N LEU A 20 -1.52 -3.94 3.28
CA LEU A 20 -2.19 -5.05 2.57
C LEU A 20 -1.30 -5.65 1.49
N GLY A 21 -0.61 -4.82 0.71
CA GLY A 21 0.30 -5.31 -0.31
C GLY A 21 1.50 -6.06 0.26
N ALA A 22 2.11 -5.54 1.34
CA ALA A 22 3.18 -6.22 2.05
C ALA A 22 2.72 -7.55 2.66
N PHE A 23 1.50 -7.60 3.20
CA PHE A 23 0.92 -8.83 3.73
C PHE A 23 0.75 -9.91 2.66
N LEU A 24 0.18 -9.57 1.50
CA LEU A 24 0.02 -10.50 0.37
C LEU A 24 1.37 -11.03 -0.10
N ALA A 25 2.35 -10.14 -0.28
CA ALA A 25 3.71 -10.52 -0.68
C ALA A 25 4.37 -11.44 0.35
N LEU A 26 4.33 -11.08 1.64
CA LEU A 26 4.96 -11.87 2.70
C LEU A 26 4.28 -13.24 2.86
N ARG A 27 2.95 -13.28 2.84
CA ARG A 27 2.16 -14.51 2.92
C ARG A 27 2.52 -15.50 1.81
N LEU A 28 2.64 -15.02 0.58
CA LEU A 28 2.93 -15.88 -0.56
C LEU A 28 4.42 -16.25 -0.64
N LEU A 29 5.32 -15.25 -0.52
CA LEU A 29 6.75 -15.42 -0.78
C LEU A 29 7.53 -15.99 0.40
N ALA A 30 7.19 -15.60 1.64
CA ALA A 30 7.93 -16.03 2.83
C ALA A 30 7.30 -17.27 3.49
N PHE A 31 5.97 -17.38 3.46
CA PHE A 31 5.27 -18.49 4.12
C PHE A 31 4.77 -19.58 3.16
N GLY A 32 4.85 -19.36 1.83
CA GLY A 32 4.37 -20.33 0.84
C GLY A 32 2.87 -20.66 0.99
N ALA A 33 2.10 -19.78 1.63
CA ALA A 33 0.70 -20.04 1.92
C ALA A 33 -0.16 -19.98 0.66
N ALA A 34 -1.33 -20.63 0.70
CA ALA A 34 -2.28 -20.57 -0.41
C ALA A 34 -2.66 -19.11 -0.74
N PRO A 35 -2.70 -18.75 -2.05
CA PRO A 35 -3.05 -17.41 -2.49
C PRO A 35 -4.47 -17.05 -2.09
N VAL A 36 -4.67 -15.81 -1.65
CA VAL A 36 -5.96 -15.29 -1.19
C VAL A 36 -6.98 -15.28 -2.32
N THR A 37 -6.53 -14.98 -3.54
CA THR A 37 -7.38 -14.92 -4.74
C THR A 37 -7.48 -16.25 -5.49
N GLY A 38 -6.85 -17.31 -4.97
CA GLY A 38 -6.75 -18.61 -5.64
C GLY A 38 -5.70 -18.67 -6.76
N GLN A 39 -5.09 -17.54 -7.14
CA GLN A 39 -4.04 -17.48 -8.16
C GLN A 39 -2.84 -16.65 -7.67
N SER A 40 -1.65 -17.27 -7.63
CA SER A 40 -0.44 -16.67 -7.05
C SER A 40 0.02 -15.40 -7.78
N TRP A 41 -0.09 -15.37 -9.11
CA TRP A 41 0.30 -14.21 -9.91
C TRP A 41 -0.59 -12.99 -9.65
N LEU A 42 -1.87 -13.23 -9.32
CA LEU A 42 -2.87 -12.20 -9.06
C LEU A 42 -2.60 -11.54 -7.70
N ASP A 43 -2.25 -12.33 -6.68
CA ASP A 43 -1.80 -11.84 -5.38
C ASP A 43 -0.52 -11.00 -5.49
N ILE A 44 0.44 -11.41 -6.32
CA ILE A 44 1.67 -10.64 -6.58
C ILE A 44 1.35 -9.31 -7.27
N ALA A 45 0.47 -9.32 -8.28
CA ALA A 45 0.05 -8.10 -8.97
C ALA A 45 -0.66 -7.12 -8.01
N PHE A 46 -1.55 -7.64 -7.15
CA PHE A 46 -2.18 -6.83 -6.11
C PHE A 46 -1.17 -6.31 -5.10
N ALA A 47 -0.25 -7.14 -4.63
CA ALA A 47 0.80 -6.73 -3.72
C ALA A 47 1.61 -5.57 -4.28
N PHE A 48 2.08 -5.70 -5.52
CA PHE A 48 2.82 -4.65 -6.22
C PHE A 48 1.98 -3.37 -6.36
N PHE A 49 0.74 -3.48 -6.85
CA PHE A 49 -0.14 -2.33 -7.05
C PHE A 49 -0.42 -1.57 -5.76
N PHE A 50 -0.76 -2.28 -4.68
CA PHE A 50 -1.06 -1.69 -3.38
C PHE A 50 0.15 -0.98 -2.77
N VAL A 51 1.33 -1.61 -2.82
CA VAL A 51 2.58 -0.99 -2.34
C VAL A 51 2.94 0.24 -3.16
N ALA A 52 2.90 0.15 -4.49
CA ALA A 52 3.20 1.28 -5.38
C ALA A 52 2.25 2.46 -5.13
N ARG A 53 0.94 2.19 -5.00
CA ARG A 53 -0.06 3.22 -4.75
C ARG A 53 0.10 3.87 -3.37
N GLY A 54 0.38 3.07 -2.34
CA GLY A 54 0.70 3.58 -1.00
C GLY A 54 1.94 4.48 -1.00
N ALA A 55 3.00 4.06 -1.70
CA ALA A 55 4.24 4.85 -1.83
C ALA A 55 4.01 6.18 -2.57
N LEU A 56 3.22 6.18 -3.65
CA LEU A 56 2.85 7.41 -4.36
C LEU A 56 2.08 8.38 -3.46
N GLN A 57 1.17 7.87 -2.64
CA GLN A 57 0.38 8.68 -1.73
C GLN A 57 1.25 9.28 -0.60
N PHE A 58 2.21 8.50 -0.09
CA PHE A 58 3.20 8.97 0.86
C PHE A 58 4.09 10.07 0.27
N ARG A 59 4.57 9.90 -0.98
CA ARG A 59 5.34 10.93 -1.69
C ARG A 59 4.57 12.23 -1.84
N ARG A 60 3.29 12.17 -2.21
CA ARG A 60 2.42 13.35 -2.33
C ARG A 60 2.23 14.07 -1.00
N TRP A 61 2.01 13.33 0.08
CA TRP A 61 1.92 13.92 1.42
C TRP A 61 3.22 14.60 1.85
N ARG A 62 4.37 13.95 1.59
CA ARG A 62 5.68 14.51 1.89
C ARG A 62 5.92 15.83 1.15
N GLN A 63 5.64 15.85 -0.15
CA GLN A 63 5.73 17.07 -0.97
C GLN A 63 4.80 18.20 -0.49
N ALA A 64 3.62 17.86 0.05
CA ALA A 64 2.69 18.84 0.59
C ALA A 64 3.07 19.34 1.99
N THR A 65 4.01 18.68 2.68
CA THR A 65 4.49 19.06 4.03
C THR A 65 5.79 19.86 3.97
N GLU A 66 6.61 19.66 2.94
CA GLU A 66 7.87 20.39 2.70
C GLU A 66 7.69 21.75 1.98
N ARG A 67 6.46 22.10 1.58
CA ARG A 67 6.08 23.43 1.03
C ARG A 67 5.40 24.27 2.10
#